data_AF-A0A3D6B5K5-F1
#
_entry.id   AF-A0A3D6B5K5-F1
#
_cell.length_a   1.000
_cell.length_b   1.000
_cell.length_c   1.000
_cell.angle_alpha   90.00
_cell.angle_beta   90.00
_cell.angle_gamma   90.00
#
_symmetry.space_group_name_H-M   'P 1'
#
loop_
_entity.id
_entity.type
_entity.pdbx_description
1 polymer ?
#
loop_
_entity_poly.entity_id
_entity_poly.type
_entity_poly.pdbx_seq_one_letter_code
_entity_poly.pdbx_strand_id
1 'polypeptide(L)'
;MKLFISFSFNEEYLPTPRCKKVRVREVASSTSVTIKECTKEDAPLVMLVKRYECEDCEIRVFKGKLYRNVQRRNMNRVDDNEEPLEQNETVKTIDWQTTIWGQTYYNDCRWNGTTGDVSSKAKIKKNASKYLVIDDMVFMRTTEPVYNITCFGLMDSAGMFIEWKDKYSTQKSCYSAMEREECHNALKRILSCCREK
;
A
#
# COMPACT_ATOMS: atom_id res chain seq x y z
N MET A 1 11.98 14.94 -4.14
CA MET A 1 11.53 14.85 -5.54
C MET A 1 10.24 15.61 -5.78
N LYS A 2 10.15 16.40 -6.86
CA LYS A 2 8.88 17.02 -7.32
C LYS A 2 8.28 16.19 -8.45
N LEU A 3 6.99 15.87 -8.35
CA LEU A 3 6.24 15.06 -9.32
C LEU A 3 5.00 15.81 -9.79
N PHE A 4 4.56 15.55 -11.01
CA PHE A 4 3.29 16.03 -11.54
C PHE A 4 2.33 14.86 -11.67
N ILE A 5 1.17 14.97 -11.02
CA ILE A 5 0.10 13.97 -11.07
C ILE A 5 -1.07 14.55 -11.84
N SER A 6 -1.48 13.84 -12.88
CA SER A 6 -2.67 14.15 -13.67
C SER A 6 -3.89 13.48 -13.05
N PHE A 7 -5.05 14.13 -13.08
CA PHE A 7 -6.28 13.55 -12.56
C PHE A 7 -7.51 14.17 -13.23
N SER A 8 -8.66 13.54 -13.06
CA SER A 8 -9.94 14.12 -13.45
C SER A 8 -10.92 14.13 -12.27
N PHE A 9 -11.87 15.07 -12.32
CA PHE A 9 -12.93 15.19 -11.32
C PHE A 9 -14.24 15.65 -11.97
N ASN A 10 -15.35 15.33 -11.31
CA ASN A 10 -16.68 15.79 -11.68
C ASN A 10 -16.88 17.21 -11.17
N GLU A 11 -17.23 18.11 -12.07
CA GLU A 11 -17.62 19.49 -11.78
C GLU A 11 -19.11 19.66 -12.08
N GLU A 12 -19.84 20.17 -11.09
CA GLU A 12 -21.23 20.57 -11.24
C GLU A 12 -21.31 21.94 -11.92
N TYR A 13 -22.14 22.04 -12.96
CA TYR A 13 -22.37 23.28 -13.69
C TYR A 13 -23.82 23.42 -14.13
N LEU A 14 -24.24 24.66 -14.37
CA LEU A 14 -25.49 24.97 -15.05
C LEU A 14 -25.20 25.25 -16.53
N PRO A 15 -25.82 24.54 -17.48
CA PRO A 15 -25.58 24.77 -18.91
C PRO A 15 -25.88 26.20 -19.35
N THR A 16 -26.88 26.83 -18.73
CA THR A 16 -27.17 28.26 -18.88
C THR A 16 -27.64 28.82 -17.53
N PRO A 17 -27.53 30.14 -17.28
CA PRO A 17 -28.01 30.75 -16.03
C PRO A 17 -29.51 30.57 -15.75
N ARG A 18 -30.32 30.26 -16.78
CA ARG A 18 -31.76 30.02 -16.64
C ARG A 18 -32.11 28.58 -16.28
N CYS A 19 -31.18 27.64 -16.50
CA CYS A 19 -31.38 26.26 -16.10
C CYS A 19 -31.35 26.15 -14.57
N LYS A 20 -32.29 25.39 -13.99
CA LYS A 20 -32.28 25.04 -12.56
C LYS A 20 -31.66 23.66 -12.29
N LYS A 21 -31.58 22.81 -13.33
CA LYS A 21 -31.06 21.45 -13.22
C LYS A 21 -29.55 21.44 -13.46
N VAL A 22 -28.81 21.11 -12.41
CA VAL A 22 -27.35 20.93 -12.44
C VAL A 22 -26.99 19.77 -13.35
N ARG A 23 -25.91 19.95 -14.12
CA ARG A 23 -25.26 18.92 -14.93
C ARG A 23 -23.86 18.69 -14.38
N VAL A 24 -23.33 17.52 -14.66
CA VAL A 24 -21.98 17.15 -14.28
C VAL A 24 -21.16 17.05 -15.55
N ARG A 25 -19.98 17.68 -15.56
CA ARG A 25 -18.96 17.46 -16.58
C ARG A 25 -17.71 16.92 -15.93
N GLU A 26 -16.94 16.16 -16.68
CA GLU A 26 -15.60 15.77 -16.29
C GLU A 26 -14.61 16.87 -16.66
N VAL A 27 -13.72 17.19 -15.73
CA VAL A 27 -12.66 18.18 -15.91
C VAL A 27 -11.33 17.51 -15.61
N ALA A 28 -10.42 17.57 -16.58
CA ALA A 28 -9.04 17.16 -16.38
C ALA A 28 -8.24 18.28 -15.70
N SER A 29 -7.38 17.90 -14.76
CA SER A 29 -6.52 18.79 -13.99
C SER A 29 -5.20 18.10 -13.69
N SER A 30 -4.25 18.86 -13.17
CA SER A 30 -2.99 18.31 -12.69
C SER A 30 -2.52 19.08 -11.47
N THR A 31 -1.68 18.44 -10.67
CA THR A 31 -1.07 19.09 -9.52
C THR A 31 0.33 18.57 -9.29
N SER A 32 1.20 19.46 -8.81
CA SER A 32 2.54 19.07 -8.39
C SER A 32 2.54 18.68 -6.93
N VAL A 33 3.21 17.58 -6.61
CA VAL A 33 3.48 17.11 -5.25
C VAL A 33 4.96 16.94 -5.03
N THR A 34 5.38 16.97 -3.76
CA THR A 34 6.77 16.76 -3.38
C THR A 34 6.86 15.53 -2.50
N ILE A 35 7.63 14.54 -2.94
CA ILE A 35 8.02 13.37 -2.15
C ILE A 35 9.30 13.70 -1.40
N LYS A 36 9.32 13.34 -0.12
CA LYS A 36 10.48 13.56 0.75
C LYS A 36 11.60 12.60 0.35
N GLU A 37 12.82 13.08 0.40
CA GLU A 37 14.04 12.31 0.19
C GLU A 37 14.90 12.40 1.45
N CYS A 38 15.58 11.32 1.78
CA CYS A 38 16.63 11.28 2.80
C CYS A 38 17.65 10.20 2.46
N THR A 39 18.71 10.14 3.26
CA THR A 39 19.75 9.10 3.13
C THR A 39 19.46 7.93 4.07
N LYS A 40 20.18 6.83 3.90
CA LYS A 40 20.15 5.69 4.84
C LYS A 40 20.64 6.05 6.25
N GLU A 41 21.48 7.08 6.38
CA GLU A 41 21.98 7.57 7.66
C GLU A 41 20.86 8.26 8.46
N ASP A 42 20.02 9.04 7.78
CA ASP A 42 18.87 9.72 8.38
C ASP A 42 17.74 8.75 8.76
N ALA A 43 17.70 7.58 8.13
CA ALA A 43 16.65 6.59 8.25
C ALA A 43 17.22 5.19 8.57
N PRO A 44 17.57 4.92 9.84
CA PRO A 44 18.16 3.66 10.25
C PRO A 44 17.22 2.48 10.02
N LEU A 45 17.81 1.33 9.65
CA LEU A 45 17.13 0.04 9.55
C LEU A 45 16.77 -0.45 10.95
N VAL A 46 15.52 -0.84 11.14
CA VAL A 46 15.02 -1.37 12.42
C VAL A 46 14.52 -2.81 12.34
N MET A 47 13.99 -3.24 11.20
CA MET A 47 13.54 -4.61 11.00
C MET A 47 13.76 -5.04 9.55
N LEU A 48 13.94 -6.35 9.36
CA LEU A 48 14.00 -7.00 8.06
C LEU A 48 12.91 -8.06 8.00
N VAL A 49 11.98 -7.91 7.06
CA VAL A 49 10.86 -8.85 6.89
C VAL A 49 11.14 -9.73 5.69
N LYS A 50 11.27 -11.03 5.95
CA LYS A 50 11.47 -12.06 4.92
C LYS A 50 10.15 -12.78 4.64
N ARG A 51 9.77 -12.86 3.37
CA ARG A 51 8.61 -13.63 2.89
C ARG A 51 9.06 -14.66 1.87
N TYR A 52 8.25 -15.71 1.71
CA TYR A 52 8.51 -16.77 0.75
C TYR A 52 8.66 -16.18 -0.66
N GLU A 53 9.79 -16.46 -1.31
CA GLU A 53 10.13 -15.99 -2.66
C GLU A 53 9.91 -14.49 -2.89
N CYS A 54 10.01 -13.63 -1.88
CA CYS A 54 9.95 -12.19 -2.06
C CYS A 54 11.32 -11.59 -1.77
N GLU A 55 11.61 -10.41 -2.32
CA GLU A 55 12.76 -9.66 -1.83
C GLU A 55 12.59 -9.30 -0.35
N ASP A 56 13.72 -9.21 0.34
CA ASP A 56 13.74 -8.75 1.72
C ASP A 56 13.12 -7.35 1.80
N CYS A 57 12.16 -7.18 2.70
CA CYS A 57 11.46 -5.93 2.93
C CYS A 57 12.09 -5.22 4.14
N GLU A 58 12.82 -4.15 3.90
CA GLU A 58 13.41 -3.34 4.96
C GLU A 58 12.34 -2.46 5.60
N ILE A 59 12.41 -2.34 6.94
CA ILE A 59 11.66 -1.34 7.69
C ILE A 59 12.65 -0.38 8.32
N ARG A 60 12.48 0.90 8.03
CA ARG A 60 13.32 2.00 8.51
C ARG A 60 12.50 3.00 9.32
N VAL A 61 13.14 3.66 10.27
CA VAL A 61 12.53 4.74 11.06
C VAL A 61 12.98 6.08 10.52
N PHE A 62 12.03 6.97 10.20
CA PHE A 62 12.32 8.35 9.83
C PHE A 62 11.38 9.31 10.56
N LYS A 63 11.94 10.27 11.32
CA LYS A 63 11.18 11.25 12.11
C LYS A 63 10.10 10.60 13.00
N GLY A 64 10.46 9.50 13.68
CA GLY A 64 9.58 8.77 14.60
C GLY A 64 8.48 7.94 13.93
N LYS A 65 8.55 7.72 12.62
CA LYS A 65 7.57 6.92 11.86
C LYS A 65 8.25 5.77 11.14
N LEU A 66 7.55 4.64 11.05
CA LEU A 66 8.02 3.46 10.32
C LEU A 66 7.68 3.57 8.84
N TYR A 67 8.63 3.15 8.03
CA TYR A 67 8.56 3.13 6.57
C TYR A 67 9.08 1.77 6.09
N ARG A 68 8.32 1.09 5.24
CA ARG A 68 8.73 -0.17 4.60
C ARG A 68 8.96 0.02 3.11
N ASN A 69 9.77 -0.81 2.48
CA ASN A 69 9.85 -0.83 1.03
C ASN A 69 8.46 -1.00 0.41
N VAL A 70 8.21 -0.20 -0.63
CA VAL A 70 7.12 -0.48 -1.57
C VAL A 70 7.56 -1.69 -2.37
N GLN A 71 6.75 -2.73 -2.37
CA GLN A 71 7.01 -3.96 -3.10
C GLN A 71 5.86 -4.20 -4.08
N ARG A 72 6.21 -4.60 -5.30
CA ARG A 72 5.24 -4.88 -6.36
C ARG A 72 5.39 -6.30 -6.84
N ARG A 73 4.25 -6.97 -7.03
CA ARG A 73 4.22 -8.31 -7.59
C ARG A 73 4.68 -8.28 -9.04
N ASN A 74 5.60 -9.16 -9.39
CA ASN A 74 5.97 -9.39 -10.77
C ASN A 74 4.86 -10.20 -11.47
N MET A 75 3.98 -9.51 -12.19
CA MET A 75 2.86 -10.13 -12.91
C MET A 75 3.30 -10.96 -14.12
N ASN A 76 4.53 -10.75 -14.59
CA ASN A 76 5.09 -11.47 -15.73
C ASN A 76 6.01 -12.62 -15.30
N ARG A 77 6.03 -12.93 -14.00
CA ARG A 77 6.82 -14.05 -13.50
C ARG A 77 6.30 -15.35 -14.11
N VAL A 78 7.21 -16.07 -14.77
CA VAL A 78 7.03 -17.48 -15.11
C VAL A 78 7.53 -18.28 -13.91
N ASP A 79 6.77 -19.29 -13.45
CA ASP A 79 7.05 -20.02 -12.20
C ASP A 79 8.48 -20.60 -12.13
N ASP A 80 9.08 -20.88 -13.30
CA ASP A 80 10.43 -21.45 -13.45
C ASP A 80 11.58 -20.43 -13.34
N ASN A 81 11.28 -19.13 -13.33
CA ASN A 81 12.31 -18.10 -13.18
C ASN A 81 12.57 -17.87 -11.70
N GLU A 82 13.83 -17.96 -11.24
CA GLU A 82 14.32 -17.69 -9.87
C GLU A 82 14.05 -16.25 -9.36
N GLU A 83 13.21 -15.48 -10.06
CA GLU A 83 12.86 -14.13 -9.72
C GLU A 83 11.90 -14.06 -8.53
N PRO A 84 12.08 -13.06 -7.64
CA PRO A 84 11.16 -12.84 -6.53
C PRO A 84 9.72 -12.57 -7.02
N LEU A 85 8.73 -13.17 -6.34
CA LEU A 85 7.30 -12.89 -6.44
C LEU A 85 7.03 -11.39 -6.31
N GLU A 86 7.67 -10.75 -5.33
CA GLU A 86 7.56 -9.32 -5.07
C GLU A 86 8.95 -8.69 -5.01
N GLN A 87 9.12 -7.62 -5.78
CA GLN A 87 10.38 -6.88 -5.90
C GLN A 87 10.22 -5.48 -5.31
N ASN A 88 11.29 -4.95 -4.72
CA ASN A 88 11.30 -3.62 -4.17
C ASN A 88 11.29 -2.55 -5.28
N GLU A 89 10.45 -1.55 -5.13
CA GLU A 89 10.33 -0.45 -6.06
C GLU A 89 11.44 0.60 -5.83
N THR A 90 12.03 1.04 -6.94
CA THR A 90 12.96 2.16 -7.00
C THR A 90 12.25 3.41 -7.51
N VAL A 91 12.90 4.57 -7.43
CA VAL A 91 12.39 5.81 -8.03
C VAL A 91 12.12 5.66 -9.53
N LYS A 92 12.86 4.77 -10.21
CA LYS A 92 12.75 4.55 -11.66
C LYS A 92 11.63 3.58 -12.05
N THR A 93 11.38 2.57 -11.22
CA THR A 93 10.41 1.51 -11.54
C THR A 93 8.99 1.85 -11.09
N ILE A 94 8.86 2.70 -10.06
CA ILE A 94 7.55 3.01 -9.48
C ILE A 94 6.69 3.85 -10.42
N ASP A 95 5.44 3.40 -10.60
CA ASP A 95 4.41 4.20 -11.25
C ASP A 95 3.78 5.16 -10.24
N TRP A 96 4.34 6.36 -10.11
CA TRP A 96 3.84 7.39 -9.20
C TRP A 96 2.39 7.82 -9.48
N GLN A 97 1.97 7.78 -10.74
CA GLN A 97 0.63 8.18 -11.16
C GLN A 97 -0.40 7.23 -10.55
N THR A 98 -0.22 5.92 -10.76
CA THR A 98 -1.07 4.89 -10.15
C THR A 98 -0.89 4.83 -8.64
N THR A 99 0.33 5.01 -8.14
CA THR A 99 0.63 4.87 -6.71
C THR A 99 -0.01 5.97 -5.86
N ILE A 100 -0.07 7.21 -6.38
CA ILE A 100 -0.61 8.37 -5.63
C ILE A 100 -2.10 8.57 -5.91
N TRP A 101 -2.52 8.46 -7.18
CA TRP A 101 -3.91 8.69 -7.57
C TRP A 101 -4.75 7.40 -7.55
N GLY A 102 -4.13 6.26 -7.82
CA GLY A 102 -4.79 4.96 -7.94
C GLY A 102 -5.15 4.58 -9.37
N GLN A 103 -5.01 5.50 -10.33
CA GLN A 103 -5.67 5.38 -11.64
C GLN A 103 -4.80 5.95 -12.77
N THR A 104 -4.74 5.23 -13.90
CA THR A 104 -3.98 5.59 -15.10
C THR A 104 -4.83 6.19 -16.22
N TYR A 105 -6.16 6.10 -16.15
CA TYR A 105 -7.05 6.40 -17.29
C TYR A 105 -7.78 7.75 -17.16
N TYR A 106 -7.80 8.51 -18.26
CA TYR A 106 -8.70 9.66 -18.46
C TYR A 106 -10.14 9.11 -18.59
N ASN A 107 -11.10 9.54 -17.74
CA ASN A 107 -12.52 9.12 -17.63
C ASN A 107 -12.96 8.44 -16.31
N ASP A 108 -12.10 8.42 -15.28
CA ASP A 108 -12.33 7.60 -14.08
C ASP A 108 -13.22 8.28 -13.02
N CYS A 109 -13.27 9.62 -12.96
CA CYS A 109 -14.15 10.31 -12.00
C CYS A 109 -15.64 10.09 -12.27
N ARG A 110 -16.00 9.70 -13.50
CA ARG A 110 -17.36 9.29 -13.88
C ARG A 110 -17.84 8.06 -13.10
N TRP A 111 -16.94 7.17 -12.70
CA TRP A 111 -17.27 5.91 -12.03
C TRP A 111 -17.14 5.96 -10.51
N ASN A 112 -16.23 6.80 -9.99
CA ASN A 112 -15.92 6.85 -8.56
C ASN A 112 -16.57 8.03 -7.81
N GLY A 113 -17.25 8.94 -8.51
CA GLY A 113 -17.95 10.09 -7.89
C GLY A 113 -17.02 11.18 -7.34
N THR A 114 -15.72 11.16 -7.69
CA THR A 114 -14.75 12.18 -7.26
C THR A 114 -15.21 13.55 -7.74
N THR A 115 -15.42 14.47 -6.82
CA THR A 115 -16.02 15.79 -7.06
C THR A 115 -15.11 16.90 -6.55
N GLY A 116 -14.87 17.89 -7.40
CA GLY A 116 -14.10 19.09 -7.07
C GLY A 116 -12.57 18.95 -7.16
N ASP A 117 -11.95 20.00 -7.69
CA ASP A 117 -10.50 20.13 -7.84
C ASP A 117 -9.76 20.14 -6.49
N VAL A 118 -10.30 20.87 -5.50
CA VAL A 118 -9.68 21.07 -4.19
C VAL A 118 -9.58 19.76 -3.40
N SER A 119 -10.66 18.97 -3.37
CA SER A 119 -10.71 17.68 -2.68
C SER A 119 -9.74 16.68 -3.31
N SER A 120 -9.69 16.65 -4.65
CA SER A 120 -8.81 15.80 -5.45
C SER A 120 -7.33 16.13 -5.19
N LYS A 121 -6.97 17.41 -5.25
CA LYS A 121 -5.63 17.90 -4.91
C LYS A 121 -5.24 17.58 -3.46
N ALA A 122 -6.18 17.71 -2.51
CA ALA A 122 -5.94 17.34 -1.11
C ALA A 122 -5.71 15.84 -0.94
N LYS A 123 -6.48 14.98 -1.62
CA LYS A 123 -6.30 13.52 -1.64
C LYS A 123 -4.94 13.13 -2.22
N ILE A 124 -4.55 13.72 -3.35
CA ILE A 124 -3.25 13.51 -4.00
C ILE A 124 -2.11 13.87 -3.04
N LYS A 125 -2.16 15.06 -2.42
CA LYS A 125 -1.16 15.48 -1.41
C LYS A 125 -1.10 14.53 -0.21
N LYS A 126 -2.26 14.10 0.31
CA LYS A 126 -2.36 13.15 1.43
C LYS A 126 -1.73 11.80 1.07
N ASN A 127 -1.98 11.28 -0.13
CA ASN A 127 -1.39 10.02 -0.57
C ASN A 127 0.12 10.13 -0.80
N ALA A 128 0.58 11.19 -1.48
CA ALA A 128 1.99 11.47 -1.68
C ALA A 128 2.76 11.55 -0.34
N SER A 129 2.15 12.14 0.70
CA SER A 129 2.77 12.30 2.03
C SER A 129 3.08 10.98 2.76
N LYS A 130 2.55 9.85 2.30
CA LYS A 130 2.81 8.53 2.86
C LYS A 130 4.15 7.96 2.38
N TYR A 131 4.72 8.49 1.30
CA TYR A 131 5.93 7.95 0.70
C TYR A 131 7.17 8.73 1.13
N LEU A 132 8.29 8.03 1.10
CA LEU A 132 9.62 8.53 1.40
C LEU A 132 10.58 7.83 0.44
N VAL A 133 11.50 8.58 -0.16
CA VAL A 133 12.60 8.03 -0.95
C VAL A 133 13.83 8.01 -0.08
N ILE A 134 14.48 6.85 0.03
CA ILE A 134 15.72 6.67 0.77
C ILE A 134 16.78 6.21 -0.23
N ASP A 135 17.74 7.07 -0.52
CA ASP A 135 18.64 6.95 -1.67
C ASP A 135 17.85 6.81 -3.00
N ASP A 136 17.79 5.61 -3.59
CA ASP A 136 17.02 5.30 -4.83
C ASP A 136 15.79 4.40 -4.57
N MET A 137 15.58 3.98 -3.33
CA MET A 137 14.53 3.02 -2.96
C MET A 137 13.29 3.74 -2.46
N VAL A 138 12.12 3.24 -2.83
CA VAL A 138 10.84 3.84 -2.41
C VAL A 138 10.29 3.12 -1.19
N PHE A 139 9.97 3.92 -0.18
CA PHE A 139 9.34 3.46 1.03
C PHE A 139 7.94 4.07 1.21
N MET A 140 7.06 3.32 1.85
CA MET A 140 5.74 3.77 2.28
C MET A 140 5.58 3.66 3.80
N ARG A 141 4.86 4.60 4.38
CA ARG A 141 4.56 4.61 5.80
C ARG A 141 3.81 3.33 6.18
N THR A 142 4.29 2.68 7.23
CA THR A 142 3.76 1.41 7.74
C THR A 142 3.57 1.44 9.25
N THR A 143 2.95 0.39 9.79
CA THR A 143 2.95 0.02 11.20
C THR A 143 3.92 -1.14 11.43
N GLU A 144 4.06 -1.56 12.68
CA GLU A 144 4.76 -2.81 13.02
C GLU A 144 4.12 -3.98 12.25
N PRO A 145 4.92 -4.87 11.64
CA PRO A 145 4.42 -6.11 11.06
C PRO A 145 3.90 -7.02 12.17
N VAL A 146 2.77 -7.68 11.92
CA VAL A 146 2.19 -8.67 12.83
C VAL A 146 2.14 -10.03 12.15
N TYR A 147 2.28 -11.10 12.93
CA TYR A 147 1.92 -12.44 12.49
C TYR A 147 0.42 -12.67 12.65
N ASN A 148 -0.21 -13.21 11.62
CA ASN A 148 -1.61 -13.59 11.62
C ASN A 148 -1.73 -15.07 11.20
N ILE A 149 -2.58 -15.82 11.89
CA ILE A 149 -2.94 -17.18 11.50
C ILE A 149 -4.25 -17.11 10.71
N THR A 150 -4.23 -17.62 9.48
CA THR A 150 -5.42 -17.75 8.65
C THR A 150 -5.72 -19.23 8.42
N CYS A 151 -6.95 -19.63 8.75
CA CYS A 151 -7.46 -20.96 8.45
C CYS A 151 -8.13 -20.96 7.07
N PHE A 152 -7.91 -22.02 6.29
CA PHE A 152 -8.47 -22.22 4.95
C PHE A 152 -9.34 -23.48 4.93
N GLY A 153 -10.19 -23.58 3.91
CA GLY A 153 -11.00 -24.79 3.64
C GLY A 153 -11.80 -25.26 4.85
N LEU A 154 -12.69 -24.44 5.40
CA LEU A 154 -13.55 -24.82 6.54
C LEU A 154 -12.81 -25.34 7.79
N MET A 155 -11.58 -24.85 8.01
CA MET A 155 -10.68 -25.24 9.10
C MET A 155 -9.96 -26.58 8.89
N ASP A 156 -9.75 -27.02 7.64
CA ASP A 156 -8.95 -28.21 7.34
C ASP A 156 -7.44 -27.89 7.20
N SER A 157 -7.10 -26.62 7.02
CA SER A 157 -5.71 -26.17 6.96
C SER A 157 -5.55 -24.78 7.56
N ALA A 158 -4.32 -24.45 7.97
CA ALA A 158 -3.99 -23.13 8.49
C ALA A 158 -2.57 -22.73 8.10
N GLY A 159 -2.34 -21.42 7.94
CA GLY A 159 -1.03 -20.85 7.66
C GLY A 159 -0.77 -19.61 8.50
N MET A 160 0.51 -19.34 8.78
CA MET A 160 0.98 -18.13 9.44
C MET A 160 1.51 -17.15 8.39
N PHE A 161 0.99 -15.93 8.40
CA PHE A 161 1.29 -14.88 7.43
C PHE A 161 1.73 -13.60 8.13
N ILE A 162 2.47 -12.75 7.42
CA ILE A 162 2.85 -11.42 7.89
C ILE A 162 1.85 -10.42 7.34
N GLU A 163 1.22 -9.64 8.22
CA GLU A 163 0.29 -8.57 7.84
C GLU A 163 0.79 -7.20 8.36
N TRP A 164 0.42 -6.16 7.62
CA TRP A 164 0.73 -4.77 7.95
C TRP A 164 -0.51 -4.10 8.56
N LYS A 165 -0.83 -4.47 9.79
CA LYS A 165 -2.03 -3.99 10.49
C LYS A 165 -1.70 -3.56 11.91
N ASP A 166 -2.60 -2.76 12.47
CA ASP A 166 -2.60 -2.49 13.90
C ASP A 166 -2.98 -3.78 14.66
N LYS A 167 -2.17 -4.18 15.65
CA LYS A 167 -2.43 -5.34 16.52
C LYS A 167 -3.77 -5.22 17.24
N TYR A 168 -4.27 -4.00 17.45
CA TYR A 168 -5.56 -3.73 18.11
C TYR A 168 -6.76 -3.75 17.15
N SER A 169 -6.56 -4.10 15.88
CA SER A 169 -7.66 -4.36 14.95
C SER A 169 -8.52 -5.52 15.48
N THR A 170 -9.80 -5.24 15.77
CA THR A 170 -10.78 -6.12 16.42
C THR A 170 -11.12 -7.42 15.71
N GLN A 171 -10.46 -7.77 14.60
CA GLN A 171 -10.92 -8.83 13.70
C GLN A 171 -10.11 -10.13 13.69
N LYS A 172 -8.89 -10.22 14.23
CA LYS A 172 -8.09 -11.46 14.18
C LYS A 172 -7.11 -11.59 15.35
N SER A 173 -6.79 -12.83 15.72
CA SER A 173 -5.70 -13.15 16.63
C SER A 173 -4.35 -12.84 15.98
N CYS A 174 -3.91 -11.59 16.14
CA CYS A 174 -2.63 -11.06 15.66
C CYS A 174 -1.57 -11.12 16.77
N TYR A 175 -0.36 -11.52 16.39
CA TYR A 175 0.81 -11.57 17.26
C TYR A 175 1.83 -10.53 16.78
N SER A 176 2.46 -9.82 17.69
CA SER A 176 3.54 -8.86 17.38
C SER A 176 4.76 -9.56 16.78
N ALA A 177 5.71 -8.78 16.26
CA ALA A 177 6.96 -9.33 15.72
C ALA A 177 7.76 -10.11 16.78
N MET A 178 7.57 -9.80 18.08
CA MET A 178 8.24 -10.45 19.20
C MET A 178 7.57 -11.75 19.65
N GLU A 179 6.31 -11.97 19.30
CA GLU A 179 5.49 -13.12 19.73
C GLU A 179 5.50 -14.26 18.69
N ARG A 180 6.57 -14.38 17.90
CA ARG A 180 6.69 -15.38 16.82
C ARG A 180 6.47 -16.81 17.32
N GLU A 181 7.10 -17.19 18.43
CA GLU A 181 7.01 -18.55 18.98
C GLU A 181 5.61 -18.85 19.54
N GLU A 182 4.95 -17.85 20.12
CA GLU A 182 3.55 -17.98 20.57
C GLU A 182 2.62 -18.20 19.37
N CYS A 183 2.79 -17.43 18.30
CA CYS A 183 2.04 -17.58 17.06
C CYS A 183 2.27 -18.98 16.45
N HIS A 184 3.52 -19.44 16.41
CA HIS A 184 3.88 -20.76 15.91
C HIS A 184 3.23 -21.88 16.74
N ASN A 185 3.24 -21.76 18.08
CA ASN A 185 2.60 -22.73 18.96
C ASN A 185 1.07 -22.74 18.79
N ALA A 186 0.46 -21.58 18.61
CA ALA A 186 -0.98 -21.49 18.29
C ALA A 186 -1.31 -22.13 16.94
N LEU A 187 -0.48 -21.93 15.91
CA LEU A 187 -0.65 -22.59 14.62
C LEU A 187 -0.57 -24.12 14.75
N LYS A 188 0.41 -24.64 15.50
CA LYS A 188 0.52 -26.10 15.74
C LYS A 188 -0.72 -26.67 16.40
N ARG A 189 -1.31 -25.98 17.38
CA ARG A 189 -2.56 -26.38 18.05
C ARG A 189 -3.75 -26.40 17.09
N ILE A 190 -3.83 -25.43 16.19
CA ILE A 190 -4.89 -25.41 15.17
C ILE A 190 -4.71 -26.60 14.22
N LEU A 191 -3.50 -26.81 13.71
CA LEU A 191 -3.19 -27.90 12.77
C LEU A 191 -3.39 -29.29 13.38
N SER A 192 -3.18 -29.48 14.69
CA SER A 192 -3.51 -30.76 15.34
C SER A 192 -5.01 -31.02 15.32
N CYS A 193 -5.84 -30.00 15.60
CA CYS A 193 -7.31 -30.14 15.53
C CYS A 193 -7.81 -30.38 14.10
N CYS A 194 -7.11 -29.88 13.08
CA CYS A 194 -7.45 -30.13 11.68
C CYS A 194 -7.22 -31.61 11.28
N ARG A 195 -6.22 -32.28 11.87
CA ARG A 195 -5.86 -33.67 11.51
C ARG A 195 -6.72 -34.74 12.19
N GLU A 196 -7.46 -34.38 13.22
CA GLU A 196 -8.32 -35.29 13.99
C GLU A 196 -9.77 -35.36 13.45
N LYS A 197 -10.07 -34.66 12.35
CA LYS A 197 -11.34 -34.73 11.62
C LYS A 197 -11.21 -35.62 10.38
#